data_AF-A0A1F9LZT3-F1
#
_entry.id   AF-A0A1F9LZT3-F1
#
_cell.length_a   1.000
_cell.length_b   1.000
_cell.length_c   1.000
_cell.angle_alpha   90.00
_cell.angle_beta   90.00
_cell.angle_gamma   90.00
#
_symmetry.space_group_name_H-M   'P 1'
#
loop_
_entity.id
_entity.type
_entity.pdbx_description
1 polymer ?
#
loop_
_entity_poly.entity_id
_entity_poly.type
_entity_poly.pdbx_seq_one_letter_code
_entity_poly.pdbx_strand_id
1 'polypeptide(L)'
;MSRVFITHKGDIHHIFPRDYLKKSGLKRGDYNQIANYVYMQSEINIKVGNKAPKDYFDGIAKQCSGGTIQYGAISEMDVLKENLRMNCIPEAIFEMRLDDYEELLKQRRLLMAEKMRSYYLAL
;
A
#
# COMPACT_ATOMS: atom_id res chain seq x y z
N MET A 1 -32.52 -2.79 -7.41
CA MET A 1 -32.01 -3.34 -6.14
C MET A 1 -31.59 -4.79 -6.35
N SER A 2 -30.33 -5.02 -6.68
CA SER A 2 -29.74 -6.36 -6.84
C SER A 2 -28.59 -6.49 -5.84
N ARG A 3 -28.85 -7.31 -4.84
CA ARG A 3 -28.01 -7.63 -3.68
C ARG A 3 -26.87 -8.56 -4.11
N VAL A 4 -25.86 -8.05 -4.79
CA VAL A 4 -24.67 -8.83 -5.18
C VAL A 4 -23.40 -8.03 -4.86
N PHE A 5 -22.48 -8.67 -4.13
CA PHE A 5 -21.12 -8.25 -3.76
C PHE A 5 -20.91 -7.40 -2.49
N ILE A 6 -21.50 -7.81 -1.36
CA ILE A 6 -20.90 -7.53 -0.03
C ILE A 6 -20.22 -8.81 0.46
N THR A 7 -19.13 -9.20 -0.20
CA THR A 7 -18.19 -10.22 0.29
C THR A 7 -16.78 -9.89 -0.16
N HIS A 8 -16.37 -8.63 0.03
CA HIS A 8 -15.00 -8.23 -0.27
C HIS A 8 -14.08 -8.76 0.84
N LYS A 9 -13.39 -9.87 0.54
CA LYS A 9 -12.28 -10.48 1.28
C LYS A 9 -11.07 -9.53 1.30
N GLY A 10 -11.20 -8.40 1.99
CA GLY A 10 -10.12 -7.46 2.21
C GLY A 10 -9.38 -7.82 3.49
N ASP A 11 -8.10 -8.16 3.38
CA ASP A 11 -7.23 -8.43 4.54
C ASP A 11 -6.36 -7.20 4.82
N ILE A 12 -6.00 -7.02 6.09
CA ILE A 12 -4.97 -6.06 6.48
C ILE A 12 -3.62 -6.59 5.99
N HIS A 13 -2.89 -5.76 5.26
CA HIS A 13 -1.58 -6.08 4.71
C HIS A 13 -0.54 -5.04 5.12
N HIS A 14 0.71 -5.49 5.26
CA HIS A 14 1.83 -4.60 5.49
C HIS A 14 2.37 -4.06 4.16
N ILE A 15 2.44 -2.74 3.98
CA ILE A 15 3.02 -2.11 2.78
C ILE A 15 4.45 -2.59 2.58
N PHE A 16 5.25 -2.56 3.66
CA PHE A 16 6.50 -3.29 3.72
C PHE A 16 6.24 -4.67 4.32
N PRO A 17 6.41 -5.78 3.58
CA PRO A 17 6.07 -7.10 4.07
C PRO A 17 6.75 -7.42 5.39
N ARG A 18 6.00 -8.03 6.30
CA ARG A 18 6.48 -8.37 7.65
C ARG A 18 7.77 -9.19 7.63
N ASP A 19 7.83 -10.24 6.80
CA ASP A 19 9.01 -11.12 6.76
C ASP A 19 10.22 -10.42 6.14
N TYR A 20 10.00 -9.45 5.24
CA TYR A 20 11.05 -8.61 4.68
C TYR A 20 11.72 -7.76 5.78
N LEU A 21 10.91 -7.10 6.60
CA LEU A 21 11.39 -6.30 7.75
C LEU A 21 11.96 -7.18 8.88
N LYS A 22 11.37 -8.34 9.15
CA LYS A 22 11.88 -9.25 10.19
C LYS A 22 13.30 -9.74 9.85
N LYS A 23 13.57 -10.02 8.57
CA LYS A 23 14.89 -10.46 8.11
C LYS A 23 15.97 -9.37 8.21
N SER A 24 15.59 -8.09 8.25
CA SER A 24 16.53 -6.99 8.47
C SER A 24 16.84 -6.72 9.94
N GLY A 25 16.25 -7.48 10.87
CA GLY A 25 16.49 -7.34 12.31
C GLY A 25 15.46 -6.48 13.06
N LEU A 26 14.44 -5.97 12.38
CA LEU A 26 13.36 -5.21 13.03
C LEU A 26 12.50 -6.12 13.91
N LYS A 27 12.13 -5.60 15.09
CA LYS A 27 11.29 -6.31 16.05
C LYS A 27 9.82 -6.15 15.70
N ARG A 28 8.99 -7.00 16.31
CA ARG A 28 7.54 -7.01 16.07
C ARG A 28 6.87 -5.66 16.28
N GLY A 29 7.28 -4.90 17.29
CA GLY A 29 6.75 -3.56 17.54
C GLY A 29 7.08 -2.58 16.41
N ASP A 30 8.23 -2.74 15.78
CA ASP A 30 8.73 -1.81 14.76
C ASP A 30 7.97 -1.97 13.45
N TYR A 31 7.65 -3.22 13.05
CA TYR A 31 6.95 -3.47 11.79
C TYR A 31 5.42 -3.51 11.89
N ASN A 32 4.84 -3.75 13.08
CA ASN A 32 3.39 -3.78 13.31
C ASN A 32 2.82 -2.38 13.59
N GLN A 33 3.07 -1.45 12.67
CA GLN A 33 2.66 -0.06 12.78
C GLN A 33 1.39 0.18 11.97
N ILE A 34 0.45 1.00 12.49
CA ILE A 34 -0.76 1.40 11.75
C ILE A 34 -0.41 2.02 10.40
N ALA A 35 0.65 2.84 10.37
CA ALA A 35 1.15 3.45 9.14
C ALA A 35 1.78 2.43 8.16
N ASN A 36 2.08 1.21 8.59
CA ASN A 36 2.49 0.14 7.68
C ASN A 36 1.29 -0.66 7.16
N TYR A 37 0.06 -0.40 7.58
CA TYR A 37 -1.11 -1.18 7.18
C TYR A 37 -1.91 -0.57 6.04
N VAL A 38 -2.39 -1.44 5.15
CA VAL A 38 -3.34 -1.15 4.08
C VAL A 38 -4.37 -2.27 3.97
N TYR A 39 -5.58 -1.96 3.50
CA TYR A 39 -6.53 -2.99 3.10
C TYR A 39 -6.26 -3.41 1.66
N MET A 40 -6.10 -4.71 1.43
CA MET A 40 -5.83 -5.28 0.11
C MET A 40 -6.68 -6.53 -0.13
N GLN A 41 -7.00 -6.79 -1.40
CA GLN A 41 -7.63 -8.05 -1.79
C GLN A 41 -6.63 -9.21 -1.58
N SER A 42 -7.09 -10.33 -1.00
CA SER A 42 -6.22 -11.47 -0.66
C SER A 42 -5.41 -12.01 -1.86
N GLU A 43 -5.97 -11.95 -3.08
CA GLU A 43 -5.29 -12.38 -4.31
C GLU A 43 -4.07 -11.51 -4.65
N ILE A 44 -4.16 -10.18 -4.42
CA ILE A 44 -3.06 -9.25 -4.64
C ILE A 44 -1.97 -9.51 -3.58
N ASN A 45 -2.39 -9.72 -2.34
CA ASN A 45 -1.50 -10.04 -1.22
C ASN A 45 -0.61 -11.27 -1.52
N ILE A 46 -1.18 -12.36 -2.04
CA ILE A 46 -0.43 -13.56 -2.43
C ILE A 46 0.64 -13.25 -3.49
N LYS A 47 0.33 -12.40 -4.48
CA LYS A 47 1.27 -12.03 -5.57
C LYS A 47 2.38 -11.08 -5.12
N VAL A 48 2.11 -10.24 -4.12
CA VAL A 48 3.12 -9.36 -3.50
C VAL A 48 4.11 -10.20 -2.69
N GLY A 49 3.62 -11.08 -1.82
CA GLY A 49 4.45 -11.96 -1.00
C GLY A 49 5.46 -11.19 -0.15
N ASN A 50 6.75 -11.53 -0.27
CA ASN A 50 7.85 -10.95 0.50
C ASN A 50 8.72 -9.94 -0.30
N LYS A 51 8.19 -9.41 -1.41
CA LYS A 51 8.89 -8.45 -2.27
C LYS A 51 9.01 -7.09 -1.60
N ALA A 52 10.10 -6.37 -1.86
CA ALA A 52 10.19 -4.98 -1.40
C ALA A 52 9.13 -4.11 -2.12
N PRO A 53 8.68 -2.99 -1.52
CA PRO A 53 7.80 -2.02 -2.16
C PRO A 53 8.17 -1.70 -3.58
N LYS A 54 9.41 -1.25 -3.81
CA LYS A 54 9.92 -0.99 -5.15
C LYS A 54 9.68 -2.15 -6.12
N ASP A 55 9.99 -3.38 -5.73
CA ASP A 55 9.93 -4.52 -6.66
C ASP A 55 8.50 -4.81 -7.13
N TYR A 56 7.51 -4.76 -6.24
CA TYR A 56 6.13 -5.01 -6.65
C TYR A 56 5.47 -3.77 -7.26
N PHE A 57 5.82 -2.56 -6.83
CA PHE A 57 5.34 -1.32 -7.44
C PHE A 57 5.90 -1.10 -8.84
N ASP A 58 7.14 -1.50 -9.13
CA ASP A 58 7.69 -1.54 -10.50
C ASP A 58 6.84 -2.45 -11.41
N GLY A 59 6.35 -3.57 -10.87
CA GLY A 59 5.42 -4.46 -11.58
C GLY A 59 4.06 -3.81 -11.86
N ILE A 60 3.51 -3.09 -10.89
CA ILE A 60 2.25 -2.34 -11.05
C ILE A 60 2.44 -1.19 -12.06
N ALA A 61 3.56 -0.47 -12.01
CA ALA A 61 3.87 0.61 -12.95
C ALA A 61 4.00 0.10 -14.39
N LYS A 62 4.64 -1.07 -14.59
CA LYS A 62 4.68 -1.75 -15.89
C LYS A 62 3.29 -2.13 -16.40
N GLN A 63 2.44 -2.68 -15.52
CA GLN A 63 1.04 -2.95 -15.84
C GLN A 63 0.29 -1.66 -16.27
N CYS A 64 0.55 -0.55 -15.60
CA CYS A 64 -0.05 0.75 -15.95
C CYS A 64 0.48 1.36 -17.26
N SER A 65 1.52 0.78 -17.85
CA SER A 65 2.16 1.24 -19.09
C SER A 65 1.88 0.30 -20.27
N GLY A 66 0.78 -0.45 -20.22
CA GLY A 66 0.38 -1.42 -21.26
C GLY A 66 0.96 -2.83 -21.09
N GLY A 67 1.61 -3.11 -19.95
CA GLY A 67 2.07 -4.44 -19.59
C GLY A 67 0.93 -5.39 -19.20
N THR A 68 1.24 -6.68 -19.07
CA THR A 68 0.27 -7.68 -18.60
C THR A 68 -0.24 -7.35 -17.20
N ILE A 69 -1.55 -7.54 -16.97
CA ILE A 69 -2.15 -7.37 -15.65
C ILE A 69 -1.65 -8.48 -14.71
N GLN A 70 -0.82 -8.09 -13.75
CA GLN A 70 -0.28 -8.96 -12.71
C GLN A 70 -0.93 -8.68 -11.36
N TYR A 71 -1.27 -7.43 -11.04
CA TYR A 71 -1.70 -6.99 -9.72
C TYR A 71 -3.04 -6.26 -9.78
N GLY A 72 -4.07 -6.83 -9.16
CA GLY A 72 -5.40 -6.21 -9.08
C GLY A 72 -5.96 -5.83 -10.45
N ALA A 73 -6.81 -4.80 -10.48
CA ALA A 73 -7.46 -4.30 -11.70
C ALA A 73 -6.98 -2.90 -12.15
N ILE A 74 -6.11 -2.22 -11.40
CA ILE A 74 -5.66 -0.86 -11.74
C ILE A 74 -4.63 -0.95 -12.87
N SER A 75 -4.96 -0.47 -14.07
CA SER A 75 -4.10 -0.50 -15.25
C SER A 75 -3.76 0.89 -15.81
N GLU A 76 -4.07 1.94 -15.07
CA GLU A 76 -3.81 3.33 -15.46
C GLU A 76 -3.03 4.05 -14.36
N MET A 77 -1.98 4.77 -14.75
CA MET A 77 -1.07 5.42 -13.80
C MET A 77 -1.79 6.48 -12.94
N ASP A 78 -2.70 7.26 -13.54
CA ASP A 78 -3.42 8.30 -12.81
C ASP A 78 -4.39 7.71 -11.78
N VAL A 79 -5.05 6.60 -12.13
CA VAL A 79 -5.92 5.84 -11.21
C VAL A 79 -5.10 5.24 -10.06
N LEU A 80 -3.89 4.73 -10.34
CA LEU A 80 -2.98 4.23 -9.32
C LEU A 80 -2.56 5.34 -8.35
N LYS A 81 -2.12 6.48 -8.87
CA LYS A 81 -1.70 7.63 -8.06
C LYS A 81 -2.84 8.16 -7.19
N GLU A 82 -4.04 8.26 -7.75
CA GLU A 82 -5.23 8.64 -6.98
C GLU A 82 -5.53 7.62 -5.88
N ASN A 83 -5.42 6.31 -6.19
CA ASN A 83 -5.59 5.27 -5.18
C ASN A 83 -4.57 5.38 -4.03
N LEU A 84 -3.31 5.67 -4.35
CA LEU A 84 -2.25 5.89 -3.35
C LEU A 84 -2.58 7.09 -2.46
N ARG A 85 -2.93 8.23 -3.07
CA ARG A 85 -3.32 9.46 -2.37
C ARG A 85 -4.50 9.23 -1.43
N MET A 86 -5.55 8.56 -1.93
CA MET A 86 -6.74 8.22 -1.15
C MET A 86 -6.44 7.32 0.04
N ASN A 87 -5.36 6.53 0.00
CA ASN A 87 -4.93 5.66 1.08
C ASN A 87 -3.75 6.22 1.88
N CYS A 88 -3.44 7.52 1.75
CA CYS A 88 -2.33 8.18 2.44
C CYS A 88 -0.97 7.49 2.19
N ILE A 89 -0.79 6.89 1.02
CA ILE A 89 0.48 6.29 0.61
C ILE A 89 1.28 7.38 -0.15
N PRO A 90 2.50 7.71 0.27
CA PRO A 90 3.32 8.68 -0.46
C PRO A 90 3.73 8.12 -1.84
N GLU A 91 3.76 8.96 -2.88
CA GLU A 91 4.24 8.56 -4.22
C GLU A 91 5.71 8.08 -4.18
N ALA A 92 6.50 8.51 -3.18
CA ALA A 92 7.87 8.00 -3.00
C ALA A 92 7.93 6.46 -2.83
N ILE A 93 6.81 5.79 -2.53
CA ILE A 93 6.73 4.33 -2.38
C ILE A 93 7.22 3.54 -3.61
N PHE A 94 7.16 4.11 -4.81
CA PHE A 94 7.70 3.48 -6.03
C PHE A 94 9.21 3.24 -5.96
N GLU A 95 9.93 4.06 -5.20
CA GLU A 95 11.40 3.99 -5.09
C GLU A 95 11.87 3.43 -3.75
N MET A 96 10.97 3.30 -2.77
CA MET A 96 11.31 2.89 -1.41
C MET A 96 11.85 1.47 -1.33
N ARG A 97 13.00 1.35 -0.67
CA ARG A 97 13.68 0.11 -0.28
C ARG A 97 13.67 -0.02 1.24
N LEU A 98 14.32 -1.08 1.76
CA LEU A 98 14.37 -1.40 3.19
C LEU A 98 14.73 -0.19 4.07
N ASP A 99 15.71 0.56 3.60
CA ASP A 99 16.34 1.74 4.17
C ASP A 99 15.32 2.86 4.42
N ASP A 100 14.27 2.91 3.60
CA ASP A 100 13.25 3.97 3.59
C ASP A 100 12.06 3.64 4.49
N TYR A 101 12.08 2.52 5.21
CA TYR A 101 10.95 2.08 6.02
C TYR A 101 10.52 3.13 7.06
N GLU A 102 11.48 3.73 7.75
CA GLU A 102 11.18 4.78 8.74
C GLU A 102 10.61 6.04 8.09
N GLU A 103 11.11 6.40 6.91
CA GLU A 103 10.62 7.56 6.16
C GLU A 103 9.20 7.32 5.62
N LEU A 104 8.87 6.10 5.17
CA LEU A 104 7.49 5.73 4.86
C LEU A 104 6.57 6.01 6.06
N LEU A 105 6.93 5.50 7.24
CA LEU A 105 6.11 5.64 8.43
C LEU A 105 5.90 7.12 8.78
N LYS A 106 6.94 7.94 8.65
CA LYS A 106 6.87 9.39 8.90
C LYS A 106 5.94 10.10 7.91
N GLN A 107 6.17 9.93 6.60
CA GLN A 107 5.36 10.56 5.56
C GLN A 107 3.90 10.15 5.66
N ARG A 108 3.64 8.85 5.82
CA ARG A 108 2.29 8.34 5.90
C ARG A 108 1.53 8.80 7.14
N ARG A 109 2.18 8.89 8.31
CA ARG A 109 1.53 9.45 9.52
C ARG A 109 1.10 10.90 9.30
N LEU A 110 1.91 11.71 8.63
CA LEU A 110 1.56 13.08 8.29
C LEU A 110 0.34 13.12 7.36
N LEU A 111 0.37 12.37 6.26
CA LEU A 111 -0.76 12.29 5.32
C LEU A 111 -2.05 11.79 5.98
N MET A 112 -1.96 10.82 6.88
CA MET A 112 -3.11 10.32 7.64
C MET A 112 -3.67 11.40 8.58
N ALA A 113 -2.80 12.12 9.30
CA ALA A 113 -3.20 13.19 10.19
C ALA A 113 -3.86 14.36 9.42
N GLU A 114 -3.30 14.74 8.27
CA GLU A 114 -3.87 15.75 7.38
C GLU A 114 -5.25 15.34 6.84
N LYS A 115 -5.41 14.07 6.45
CA LYS A 115 -6.69 13.53 6.00
C LYS A 115 -7.74 13.57 7.11
N MET A 116 -7.37 13.15 8.34
CA MET A 116 -8.27 13.20 9.50
C MET A 116 -8.66 14.63 9.85
N ARG A 117 -7.69 15.56 9.85
CA ARG A 117 -7.93 16.99 10.09
C ARG A 117 -8.89 17.56 9.05
N SER A 118 -8.64 17.29 7.77
CA SER A 118 -9.45 17.79 6.66
C SER A 118 -10.88 17.25 6.73
N TYR A 119 -11.03 15.96 7.04
CA TYR A 119 -12.33 15.33 7.25
C TYR A 119 -13.09 15.99 8.41
N TYR A 120 -12.41 16.23 9.54
CA TYR A 120 -13.04 16.85 10.70
C TYR A 120 -13.48 18.29 10.45
N LEU A 121 -12.70 19.07 9.70
CA LEU A 121 -13.02 20.47 9.36
C LEU A 121 -14.10 20.61 8.28
N ALA A 122 -14.40 19.53 7.55
CA ALA A 122 -15.43 19.50 6.52
C ALA A 122 -16.80 19.01 7.03
N LEU A 123 -16.87 18.57 8.30
CA LEU A 123 -18.11 18.24 9.02
C LEU A 123 -18.78 19.52 9.56
#